data_AF-A0A7Y1V4D9-F1
#
_entry.id   AF-A0A7Y1V4D9-F1
#
_cell.length_a   1.000
_cell.length_b   1.000
_cell.length_c   1.000
_cell.angle_alpha   90.00
_cell.angle_beta   90.00
_cell.angle_gamma   90.00
#
_symmetry.space_group_name_H-M   'P 1'
#
loop_
_entity.id
_entity.type
_entity.pdbx_description
1 polymer ?
#
loop_
_entity_poly.entity_id
_entity_poly.type
_entity_poly.pdbx_seq_one_letter_code
_entity_poly.pdbx_strand_id
1 'polypeptide(L)'
;MKYLPLLILSGLLNVFFPFASLCNDQNKSYDVVVYGGTPGGIMAAIASARAGSSVVLLEQSKHIGGLSTSGLNRDEGEHMDRSTLGGLCDEFTAEVAKRSGTTVHLGNEARIWQSHIAENVFLDMLAKYNIPVRYGQLLHGVVKSGDKITSLQIQGGISYDAKIFIDACYEGDLMAKAGISYTMGREARATYNESKAGVRYMDEKVDVSPYDDEGNLLPNVMAGELPVEFSASQHPQCYNVRLNLTSDKRNMVPIEKPSTYDPLQYELLARCIQAGYVTKLGDILGLYKMPNSLKRECNNRQFAYVSMSIPGAQTAWAEASFTERKAIHQQYRIYTHGLLWFLKTDERVTESMRNEMAKYGFCKDEWTDNNHWPWHLYIRAARRMTGAYIVTQHDVIQNRNKTDVIHIGSHYIDSHQVTRYAVDGTSFINEGRMWQEGMRFDIPYRAILPKKEECSNLLVPVCVSASNVAFSAIRLEPTWMHLGEISGIAANLAIKNSVSIQEVNIEQLQQKISEARIPLH
;
A
#
# COMPACT_ATOMS: atom_id res chain seq x y z
N MET A 1 20.90 -75.42 -53.30
CA MET A 1 21.65 -76.06 -52.20
C MET A 1 22.87 -75.18 -51.91
N LYS A 2 23.07 -74.79 -50.64
CA LYS A 2 24.21 -74.06 -50.04
C LYS A 2 24.24 -72.53 -50.26
N TYR A 3 24.40 -71.64 -49.28
CA TYR A 3 24.26 -71.62 -47.80
C TYR A 3 24.18 -70.12 -47.42
N LEU A 4 23.37 -69.79 -46.41
CA LEU A 4 23.24 -68.49 -45.76
C LEU A 4 24.38 -68.26 -44.73
N PRO A 5 24.79 -67.02 -44.48
CA PRO A 5 24.84 -66.47 -43.11
C PRO A 5 24.39 -64.99 -43.08
N LEU A 6 24.10 -64.30 -41.98
CA LEU A 6 23.61 -64.55 -40.62
C LEU A 6 23.40 -63.13 -40.04
N LEU A 7 22.32 -62.89 -39.31
CA LEU A 7 21.93 -61.59 -38.75
C LEU A 7 22.91 -61.02 -37.71
N ILE A 8 23.01 -59.69 -37.64
CA ILE A 8 22.95 -58.94 -36.37
C ILE A 8 22.04 -57.73 -36.57
N LEU A 9 20.82 -57.80 -36.03
CA LEU A 9 19.88 -56.68 -35.95
C LEU A 9 19.78 -56.26 -34.48
N SER A 10 20.38 -55.14 -34.11
CA SER A 10 20.24 -54.55 -32.78
C SER A 10 18.87 -53.87 -32.67
N GLY A 11 17.99 -54.41 -31.82
CA GLY A 11 16.68 -53.83 -31.53
C GLY A 11 16.80 -52.54 -30.71
N LEU A 12 16.25 -51.45 -31.25
CA LEU A 12 15.89 -50.26 -30.49
C LEU A 12 14.46 -50.42 -29.99
N LEU A 13 14.31 -50.75 -28.70
CA LEU A 13 13.05 -50.58 -27.99
C LEU A 13 12.76 -49.07 -27.87
N ASN A 14 11.83 -48.57 -28.68
CA ASN A 14 11.20 -47.28 -28.42
C ASN A 14 10.24 -47.43 -27.22
N VAL A 15 10.77 -47.15 -26.03
CA VAL A 15 9.94 -46.90 -24.85
C VAL A 15 9.29 -45.53 -25.05
N PHE A 16 8.05 -45.54 -25.52
CA PHE A 16 7.16 -44.38 -25.44
C PHE A 16 6.92 -44.08 -23.95
N PHE A 17 7.63 -43.10 -23.40
CA PHE A 17 7.19 -42.44 -22.19
C PHE A 17 6.04 -41.50 -22.57
N PRO A 18 4.80 -41.71 -22.09
CA PRO A 18 3.82 -40.65 -22.15
C PRO A 18 4.31 -39.58 -21.17
N PHE A 19 4.73 -38.42 -21.70
CA PHE A 19 4.72 -37.18 -20.93
C PHE A 19 3.25 -36.85 -20.65
N ALA A 20 2.67 -37.51 -19.66
CA ALA A 20 1.49 -37.00 -19.00
C ALA A 20 1.94 -35.71 -18.29
N SER A 21 1.60 -34.57 -18.90
CA SER A 21 1.56 -33.31 -18.18
C SER A 21 0.59 -33.46 -17.02
N LEU A 22 1.13 -33.73 -15.82
CA LEU A 22 0.40 -33.56 -14.57
C LEU A 22 0.32 -32.06 -14.29
N CYS A 23 -0.41 -31.32 -15.13
CA CYS A 23 -1.09 -30.11 -14.67
C CYS A 23 -2.23 -30.60 -13.78
N ASN A 24 -1.93 -30.78 -12.50
CA ASN A 24 -2.97 -30.97 -11.51
C ASN A 24 -3.64 -29.60 -11.33
N ASP A 25 -4.58 -29.28 -12.22
CA ASP A 25 -5.38 -28.06 -12.19
C ASP A 25 -6.30 -28.17 -10.95
N GLN A 26 -5.76 -27.81 -9.78
CA GLN A 26 -6.49 -27.85 -8.52
C GLN A 26 -7.41 -26.64 -8.43
N ASN A 27 -8.52 -26.67 -9.17
CA ASN A 27 -9.57 -25.67 -9.03
C ASN A 27 -10.18 -25.76 -7.64
N LYS A 28 -10.18 -24.63 -6.93
CA LYS A 28 -10.82 -24.48 -5.62
C LYS A 28 -11.95 -23.48 -5.73
N SER A 29 -13.13 -23.85 -5.25
CA SER A 29 -14.35 -23.03 -5.38
C SER A 29 -14.76 -22.45 -4.03
N TYR A 30 -15.13 -21.17 -4.04
CA TYR A 30 -15.60 -20.40 -2.88
C TYR A 30 -16.79 -19.51 -3.27
N ASP A 31 -17.52 -18.99 -2.29
CA ASP A 31 -18.50 -17.92 -2.56
C ASP A 31 -17.78 -16.61 -2.85
N VAL A 32 -16.74 -16.30 -2.07
CA VAL A 32 -15.94 -15.08 -2.18
C VAL A 32 -14.44 -15.39 -2.21
N VAL A 33 -13.73 -14.86 -3.19
CA VAL A 33 -12.25 -14.84 -3.20
C VAL A 33 -11.79 -13.41 -2.96
N VAL A 34 -10.98 -13.21 -1.92
CA VAL A 34 -10.35 -11.92 -1.62
C VAL A 34 -8.88 -11.98 -2.04
N TYR A 35 -8.46 -11.06 -2.90
CA TYR A 35 -7.09 -10.92 -3.38
C TYR A 35 -6.42 -9.71 -2.72
N GLY A 36 -5.41 -9.97 -1.87
CA GLY A 36 -4.68 -8.98 -1.08
C GLY A 36 -4.97 -9.12 0.41
N GLY A 37 -3.96 -9.51 1.19
CA GLY A 37 -4.01 -9.63 2.66
C GLY A 37 -3.75 -8.30 3.38
N THR A 38 -4.17 -7.18 2.79
CA THR A 38 -4.16 -5.86 3.46
C THR A 38 -5.20 -5.83 4.58
N PRO A 39 -5.16 -4.85 5.51
CA PRO A 39 -6.22 -4.69 6.51
C PRO A 39 -7.62 -4.63 5.89
N GLY A 40 -7.80 -3.91 4.76
CA GLY A 40 -9.05 -3.91 4.00
C GLY A 40 -9.47 -5.30 3.50
N GLY A 41 -8.54 -6.08 2.94
CA GLY A 41 -8.82 -7.44 2.49
C GLY A 41 -9.18 -8.40 3.62
N ILE A 42 -8.50 -8.28 4.77
CA ILE A 42 -8.79 -9.06 5.97
C ILE A 42 -10.22 -8.74 6.47
N MET A 43 -10.61 -7.46 6.52
CA MET A 43 -11.96 -7.07 6.90
C MET A 43 -13.01 -7.59 5.93
N ALA A 44 -12.74 -7.52 4.63
CA ALA A 44 -13.63 -8.07 3.60
C ALA A 44 -13.83 -9.58 3.76
N ALA A 45 -12.76 -10.32 4.05
CA ALA A 45 -12.82 -11.76 4.26
C ALA A 45 -13.62 -12.12 5.52
N ILE A 46 -13.36 -11.42 6.64
CA ILE A 46 -14.07 -11.61 7.91
C ILE A 46 -15.55 -11.26 7.76
N ALA A 47 -15.89 -10.13 7.16
CA ALA A 47 -17.27 -9.71 6.96
C ALA A 47 -18.06 -10.70 6.08
N SER A 48 -17.43 -11.19 5.00
CA SER A 48 -18.01 -12.22 4.12
C SER A 48 -18.28 -13.52 4.89
N ALA A 49 -17.31 -14.01 5.66
CA ALA A 49 -17.44 -15.24 6.43
C ALA A 49 -18.46 -15.10 7.59
N ARG A 50 -18.45 -13.95 8.28
CA ARG A 50 -19.41 -13.59 9.34
C ARG A 50 -20.85 -13.58 8.81
N ALA A 51 -21.04 -13.24 7.53
CA ALA A 51 -22.34 -13.29 6.84
C ALA A 51 -22.69 -14.67 6.23
N GLY A 52 -21.83 -15.68 6.42
CA GLY A 52 -22.09 -17.07 6.04
C GLY A 52 -21.55 -17.50 4.67
N SER A 53 -20.77 -16.65 3.97
CA SER A 53 -20.12 -17.03 2.72
C SER A 53 -18.90 -17.91 2.98
N SER A 54 -18.63 -18.89 2.11
CA SER A 54 -17.32 -19.55 2.06
C SER A 54 -16.27 -18.62 1.44
N VAL A 55 -15.10 -18.48 2.07
CA VAL A 55 -14.10 -17.47 1.71
C VAL A 55 -12.70 -18.05 1.63
N VAL A 56 -11.87 -17.52 0.73
CA VAL A 56 -10.41 -17.66 0.78
C VAL A 56 -9.75 -16.28 0.66
N LEU A 57 -8.70 -16.06 1.45
CA LEU A 57 -7.84 -14.87 1.37
C LEU A 57 -6.51 -15.25 0.72
N LEU A 58 -6.19 -14.60 -0.40
CA LEU A 58 -4.96 -14.80 -1.16
C LEU A 58 -4.01 -13.63 -0.90
N GLU A 59 -2.81 -13.92 -0.39
CA GLU A 59 -1.78 -12.95 -0.05
C GLU A 59 -0.53 -13.16 -0.92
N GLN A 60 0.01 -12.06 -1.46
CA GLN A 60 1.16 -12.07 -2.36
C GLN A 60 2.48 -12.41 -1.65
N SER A 61 2.62 -11.96 -0.41
CA SER A 61 3.82 -12.10 0.42
C SER A 61 3.70 -13.29 1.39
N LYS A 62 4.57 -13.32 2.40
CA LYS A 62 4.55 -14.30 3.50
C LYS A 62 3.81 -13.81 4.74
N HIS A 63 3.39 -12.55 4.76
CA HIS A 63 2.78 -11.89 5.92
C HIS A 63 1.49 -11.18 5.52
N ILE A 64 0.57 -11.05 6.47
CA ILE A 64 -0.68 -10.31 6.28
C ILE A 64 -0.68 -9.00 7.06
N GLY A 65 -1.70 -8.17 6.81
CA GLY A 65 -1.96 -6.93 7.54
C GLY A 65 -1.26 -5.71 6.96
N GLY A 66 -0.58 -5.86 5.82
CA GLY A 66 -0.05 -4.75 5.03
C GLY A 66 0.81 -3.79 5.85
N LEU A 67 0.53 -2.49 5.76
CA LEU A 67 1.32 -1.49 6.48
C LEU A 67 1.12 -1.52 7.99
N SER A 68 -0.07 -1.90 8.49
CA SER A 68 -0.35 -2.03 9.92
C SER A 68 0.56 -3.06 10.63
N THR A 69 1.14 -3.99 9.87
CA THR A 69 2.12 -5.00 10.34
C THR A 69 3.53 -4.76 9.78
N SER A 70 3.71 -3.71 8.99
CA SER A 70 4.96 -3.33 8.31
C SER A 70 5.33 -1.87 8.55
N GLY A 71 5.31 -1.48 9.83
CA GLY A 71 5.89 -0.21 10.31
C GLY A 71 4.95 0.99 10.33
N LEU A 72 3.69 0.88 9.90
CA LEU A 72 2.64 1.82 10.31
C LEU A 72 2.06 1.32 11.64
N ASN A 73 2.36 2.03 12.72
CA ASN A 73 2.07 1.57 14.08
C ASN A 73 0.95 2.35 14.75
N ARG A 74 0.09 3.00 13.96
CA ARG A 74 -1.01 3.85 14.45
C ARG A 74 -2.17 3.92 13.48
N ASP A 75 -3.34 4.27 14.00
CA ASP A 75 -4.58 4.42 13.23
C ASP A 75 -4.80 5.84 12.69
N GLU A 76 -3.82 6.75 12.85
CA GLU A 76 -3.87 8.14 12.35
C GLU A 76 -5.06 8.96 12.92
N GLY A 77 -5.56 8.58 14.11
CA GLY A 77 -6.66 9.27 14.80
C GLY A 77 -6.43 10.76 15.06
N GLU A 78 -5.17 11.21 15.05
CA GLU A 78 -4.76 12.62 15.17
C GLU A 78 -4.98 13.47 13.91
N HIS A 79 -5.30 12.84 12.79
CA HIS A 79 -5.49 13.48 11.48
C HIS A 79 -6.86 13.20 10.87
N MET A 80 -7.79 12.67 11.67
CA MET A 80 -9.15 12.38 11.27
C MET A 80 -10.13 12.56 12.43
N ASP A 81 -11.41 12.61 12.11
CA ASP A 81 -12.47 12.54 13.12
C ASP A 81 -12.68 11.08 13.53
N ARG A 82 -12.25 10.71 14.74
CA ARG A 82 -12.34 9.33 15.21
C ARG A 82 -13.77 8.81 15.34
N SER A 83 -14.76 9.68 15.48
CA SER A 83 -16.16 9.22 15.57
C SER A 83 -16.68 8.65 14.25
N THR A 84 -15.91 8.74 13.15
CA THR A 84 -16.19 8.03 11.91
C THR A 84 -15.62 6.60 11.88
N LEU A 85 -14.96 6.15 12.96
CA LEU A 85 -14.44 4.79 13.13
C LEU A 85 -15.43 3.87 13.84
N GLY A 86 -15.47 2.60 13.40
CA GLY A 86 -16.34 1.58 13.96
C GLY A 86 -16.05 0.19 13.39
N GLY A 87 -17.05 -0.70 13.49
CA GLY A 87 -16.98 -2.05 12.93
C GLY A 87 -15.73 -2.85 13.29
N LEU A 88 -15.26 -3.66 12.35
CA LEU A 88 -14.06 -4.47 12.49
C LEU A 88 -12.78 -3.64 12.64
N CYS A 89 -12.76 -2.42 12.10
CA CYS A 89 -11.65 -1.49 12.29
C CYS A 89 -11.47 -1.13 13.76
N ASP A 90 -12.56 -0.78 14.46
CA ASP A 90 -12.52 -0.49 15.90
C ASP A 90 -12.20 -1.76 16.71
N GLU A 91 -12.76 -2.93 16.35
CA GLU A 91 -12.42 -4.22 16.97
C GLU A 91 -10.91 -4.50 16.89
N PHE A 92 -10.30 -4.35 15.71
CA PHE A 92 -8.87 -4.55 15.50
C PHE A 92 -8.03 -3.52 16.26
N THR A 93 -8.28 -2.22 16.02
CA THR A 93 -7.43 -1.15 16.57
C THR A 93 -7.50 -1.11 18.09
N ALA A 94 -8.65 -1.39 18.71
CA ALA A 94 -8.78 -1.46 20.16
C ALA A 94 -8.01 -2.65 20.74
N GLU A 95 -8.13 -3.83 20.14
CA GLU A 95 -7.47 -5.03 20.64
C GLU A 95 -5.94 -4.96 20.46
N VAL A 96 -5.46 -4.48 19.30
CA VAL A 96 -4.02 -4.36 19.05
C VAL A 96 -3.36 -3.30 19.95
N ALA A 97 -4.05 -2.19 20.20
CA ALA A 97 -3.62 -1.17 21.15
C ALA A 97 -3.51 -1.74 22.57
N LYS A 98 -4.55 -2.47 23.01
CA LYS A 98 -4.58 -3.12 24.32
C LYS A 98 -3.44 -4.14 24.47
N ARG A 99 -3.24 -5.03 23.50
CA ARG A 99 -2.15 -6.02 23.53
C ARG A 99 -0.76 -5.39 23.46
N SER A 100 -0.63 -4.24 22.83
CA SER A 100 0.60 -3.44 22.80
C SER A 100 0.83 -2.63 24.09
N GLY A 101 -0.12 -2.64 25.03
CA GLY A 101 -0.04 -1.96 26.31
C GLY A 101 -0.35 -0.46 26.25
N THR A 102 -0.92 0.06 25.16
CA THR A 102 -1.43 1.44 25.15
C THR A 102 -2.78 1.55 25.81
N THR A 103 -3.02 2.71 26.39
CA THR A 103 -4.36 3.14 26.74
C THR A 103 -5.24 3.21 25.48
N VAL A 104 -6.46 2.71 25.60
CA VAL A 104 -7.53 3.01 24.65
C VAL A 104 -7.97 4.44 24.93
N HIS A 105 -7.20 5.45 24.51
CA HIS A 105 -7.57 6.84 24.74
C HIS A 105 -8.83 7.19 23.93
N LEU A 106 -9.77 7.89 24.57
CA LEU A 106 -11.02 8.42 23.99
C LEU A 106 -10.77 9.86 23.52
N GLY A 107 -11.17 10.18 22.28
CA GLY A 107 -10.92 11.48 21.62
C GLY A 107 -10.23 11.32 20.26
N ASN A 108 -9.56 12.37 19.79
CA ASN A 108 -8.82 12.39 18.50
C ASN A 108 -7.35 11.97 18.63
N GLU A 109 -7.01 11.12 19.61
CA GLU A 109 -5.65 10.57 19.73
C GLU A 109 -5.55 9.23 19.00
N ALA A 110 -4.43 8.99 18.31
CA ALA A 110 -4.16 7.70 17.70
C ALA A 110 -4.06 6.57 18.73
N ARG A 111 -4.64 5.41 18.41
CA ARG A 111 -4.22 4.13 18.99
C ARG A 111 -2.90 3.74 18.35
N ILE A 112 -1.97 3.23 19.17
CA ILE A 112 -0.61 2.91 18.73
C ILE A 112 -0.31 1.45 19.08
N TRP A 113 0.41 0.73 18.23
CA TRP A 113 0.71 -0.69 18.42
C TRP A 113 2.10 -1.11 17.98
N GLN A 114 2.48 -2.37 18.26
CA GLN A 114 3.68 -3.00 17.70
C GLN A 114 3.32 -3.87 16.49
N SER A 115 4.21 -3.91 15.49
CA SER A 115 3.92 -4.52 14.17
C SER A 115 3.64 -6.02 14.27
N HIS A 116 4.48 -6.78 14.98
CA HIS A 116 4.24 -8.21 15.22
C HIS A 116 2.95 -8.50 16.03
N ILE A 117 2.54 -7.58 16.91
CA ILE A 117 1.28 -7.73 17.67
C ILE A 117 0.09 -7.51 16.75
N ALA A 118 0.15 -6.54 15.83
CA ALA A 118 -0.89 -6.32 14.83
C ALA A 118 -1.13 -7.56 13.95
N GLU A 119 -0.06 -8.22 13.51
CA GLU A 119 -0.19 -9.43 12.70
C GLU A 119 -0.87 -10.55 13.47
N ASN A 120 -0.47 -10.77 14.74
CA ASN A 120 -1.10 -11.77 15.60
C ASN A 120 -2.60 -11.50 15.82
N VAL A 121 -3.00 -10.23 16.00
CA VAL A 121 -4.42 -9.88 16.13
C VAL A 121 -5.20 -10.18 14.86
N PHE A 122 -4.66 -9.86 13.67
CA PHE A 122 -5.31 -10.22 12.41
C PHE A 122 -5.44 -11.74 12.23
N LEU A 123 -4.39 -12.49 12.56
CA LEU A 123 -4.41 -13.96 12.50
C LEU A 123 -5.48 -14.54 13.43
N ASP A 124 -5.60 -14.04 14.67
CA ASP A 124 -6.65 -14.44 15.60
C ASP A 124 -8.06 -14.12 15.07
N MET A 125 -8.24 -12.93 14.50
CA MET A 125 -9.52 -12.51 13.91
C MET A 125 -9.93 -13.41 12.73
N LEU A 126 -8.99 -13.78 11.85
CA LEU A 126 -9.25 -14.71 10.75
C LEU A 126 -9.51 -16.14 11.24
N ALA A 127 -8.74 -16.61 12.23
CA ALA A 127 -8.87 -17.94 12.81
C ALA A 127 -10.25 -18.16 13.47
N LYS A 128 -10.82 -17.12 14.10
CA LYS A 128 -12.18 -17.15 14.67
C LYS A 128 -13.26 -17.58 13.67
N TYR A 129 -13.05 -17.32 12.38
CA TYR A 129 -13.99 -17.68 11.31
C TYR A 129 -13.46 -18.80 10.39
N ASN A 130 -12.37 -19.47 10.77
CA ASN A 130 -11.72 -20.54 9.99
C ASN A 130 -11.40 -20.12 8.54
N ILE A 131 -11.03 -18.86 8.32
CA ILE A 131 -10.75 -18.35 6.96
C ILE A 131 -9.38 -18.85 6.51
N PRO A 132 -9.27 -19.62 5.42
CA PRO A 132 -7.99 -20.05 4.89
C PRO A 132 -7.24 -18.87 4.26
N VAL A 133 -6.03 -18.63 4.77
CA VAL A 133 -5.05 -17.70 4.16
C VAL A 133 -4.09 -18.50 3.30
N ARG A 134 -3.84 -18.04 2.08
CA ARG A 134 -2.87 -18.62 1.14
C ARG A 134 -1.82 -17.58 0.83
N TYR A 135 -0.59 -17.84 1.26
CA TYR A 135 0.57 -16.97 1.04
C TYR A 135 1.25 -17.24 -0.31
N GLY A 136 2.05 -16.30 -0.79
CA GLY A 136 2.81 -16.43 -2.04
C GLY A 136 1.93 -16.53 -3.30
N GLN A 137 0.70 -16.01 -3.26
CA GLN A 137 -0.27 -16.13 -4.36
C GLN A 137 -0.11 -14.95 -5.34
N LEU A 138 0.81 -15.10 -6.29
CA LEU A 138 1.04 -14.11 -7.34
C LEU A 138 0.06 -14.30 -8.50
N LEU A 139 -0.75 -13.29 -8.81
CA LEU A 139 -1.79 -13.39 -9.83
C LEU A 139 -1.17 -13.48 -11.23
N HIS A 140 -1.46 -14.55 -11.95
CA HIS A 140 -1.06 -14.75 -13.33
C HIS A 140 -2.08 -14.14 -14.30
N GLY A 141 -3.36 -14.47 -14.13
CA GLY A 141 -4.43 -14.07 -15.04
C GLY A 141 -5.81 -14.22 -14.42
N VAL A 142 -6.82 -13.83 -15.17
CA VAL A 142 -8.23 -14.00 -14.80
C VAL A 142 -9.00 -14.58 -15.98
N VAL A 143 -9.97 -15.42 -15.68
CA VAL A 143 -10.91 -15.96 -16.67
C VAL A 143 -12.23 -15.24 -16.51
N LYS A 144 -12.78 -14.73 -17.62
CA LYS A 144 -14.08 -14.07 -17.66
C LYS A 144 -15.05 -14.80 -18.59
N SER A 145 -16.32 -14.78 -18.21
CA SER A 145 -17.45 -15.15 -19.07
C SER A 145 -18.38 -13.93 -19.16
N GLY A 146 -18.29 -13.20 -20.27
CA GLY A 146 -18.96 -11.90 -20.41
C GLY A 146 -18.37 -10.87 -19.43
N ASP A 147 -19.25 -10.24 -18.64
CA ASP A 147 -18.91 -9.26 -17.60
C ASP A 147 -18.53 -9.90 -16.25
N LYS A 148 -18.56 -11.23 -16.12
CA LYS A 148 -18.24 -11.93 -14.86
C LYS A 148 -16.86 -12.54 -14.89
N ILE A 149 -16.08 -12.30 -13.85
CA ILE A 149 -14.91 -13.12 -13.52
C ILE A 149 -15.42 -14.48 -13.04
N THR A 150 -14.85 -15.56 -13.54
CA THR A 150 -15.17 -16.93 -13.11
C THR A 150 -14.03 -17.57 -12.35
N SER A 151 -12.78 -17.18 -12.60
CA SER A 151 -11.60 -17.77 -11.97
C SER A 151 -10.41 -16.81 -11.91
N LEU A 152 -9.64 -16.87 -10.82
CA LEU A 152 -8.29 -16.30 -10.72
C LEU A 152 -7.26 -17.38 -10.96
N GLN A 153 -6.30 -17.13 -11.85
CA GLN A 153 -5.18 -18.02 -12.12
C GLN A 153 -3.93 -17.51 -11.40
N ILE A 154 -3.32 -18.35 -10.56
CA ILE A 154 -2.13 -18.03 -9.79
C ILE A 154 -0.88 -18.62 -10.45
N GLN A 155 0.25 -17.93 -10.34
CA GLN A 155 1.54 -18.47 -10.76
C GLN A 155 1.80 -19.81 -10.05
N GLY A 156 2.20 -20.83 -10.81
CA GLY A 156 2.33 -22.20 -10.31
C GLY A 156 1.11 -23.10 -10.57
N GLY A 157 0.06 -22.58 -11.23
CA GLY A 157 -1.00 -23.40 -11.84
C GLY A 157 -2.20 -23.71 -10.94
N ILE A 158 -2.35 -23.01 -9.82
CA ILE A 158 -3.57 -23.11 -8.99
C ILE A 158 -4.60 -22.09 -9.49
N SER A 159 -5.86 -22.49 -9.57
CA SER A 159 -6.97 -21.60 -9.92
C SER A 159 -8.03 -21.54 -8.81
N TYR A 160 -8.62 -20.35 -8.64
CA TYR A 160 -9.64 -20.07 -7.62
C TYR A 160 -10.91 -19.54 -8.26
N ASP A 161 -11.97 -20.34 -8.18
CA ASP A 161 -13.29 -20.01 -8.72
C ASP A 161 -14.16 -19.38 -7.63
N ALA A 162 -14.93 -18.35 -7.97
CA ALA A 162 -15.86 -17.73 -7.03
C ALA A 162 -17.06 -17.06 -7.69
N LYS A 163 -18.08 -16.79 -6.87
CA LYS A 163 -19.24 -15.98 -7.30
C LYS A 163 -18.90 -14.49 -7.31
N ILE A 164 -18.21 -14.02 -6.28
CA ILE A 164 -17.74 -12.64 -6.14
C ILE A 164 -16.23 -12.63 -5.88
N PHE A 165 -15.54 -11.64 -6.45
CA PHE A 165 -14.14 -11.37 -6.21
C PHE A 165 -13.98 -9.99 -5.56
N ILE A 166 -12.97 -9.84 -4.69
CA ILE A 166 -12.65 -8.57 -4.05
C ILE A 166 -11.16 -8.29 -4.28
N ASP A 167 -10.84 -7.17 -4.94
CA ASP A 167 -9.47 -6.68 -5.10
C ASP A 167 -9.14 -5.72 -3.96
N ALA A 168 -8.39 -6.22 -2.98
CA ALA A 168 -7.97 -5.49 -1.81
C ALA A 168 -6.44 -5.33 -1.74
N CYS A 169 -5.72 -5.41 -2.85
CA CYS A 169 -4.29 -5.08 -2.88
C CYS A 169 -4.05 -3.57 -3.02
N TYR A 170 -2.86 -3.09 -2.64
CA TYR A 170 -2.48 -1.68 -2.77
C TYR A 170 -2.23 -1.28 -4.24
N GLU A 171 -2.05 -2.27 -5.12
CA GLU A 171 -1.66 -2.09 -6.52
C GLU A 171 -2.82 -2.16 -7.53
N GLY A 172 -3.93 -2.78 -7.14
CA GLY A 172 -5.07 -3.04 -8.01
C GLY A 172 -4.78 -4.05 -9.12
N ASP A 173 -3.98 -5.08 -8.84
CA ASP A 173 -3.54 -6.06 -9.83
C ASP A 173 -4.69 -6.90 -10.38
N LEU A 174 -5.68 -7.21 -9.54
CA LEU A 174 -6.84 -7.99 -9.96
C LEU A 174 -7.76 -7.16 -10.86
N MET A 175 -8.10 -5.92 -10.47
CA MET A 175 -8.90 -5.04 -11.30
C MET A 175 -8.23 -4.76 -12.65
N ALA A 176 -6.91 -4.56 -12.66
CA ALA A 176 -6.15 -4.34 -13.89
C ALA A 176 -6.22 -5.57 -14.81
N LYS A 177 -5.98 -6.78 -14.27
CA LYS A 177 -6.04 -8.02 -15.06
C LYS A 177 -7.47 -8.37 -15.51
N ALA A 178 -8.50 -7.93 -14.78
CA ALA A 178 -9.90 -8.07 -15.17
C ALA A 178 -10.37 -7.08 -16.25
N GLY A 179 -9.49 -6.18 -16.70
CA GLY A 179 -9.79 -5.19 -17.72
C GLY A 179 -10.69 -4.06 -17.21
N ILE A 180 -10.66 -3.78 -15.90
CA ILE A 180 -11.35 -2.63 -15.33
C ILE A 180 -10.56 -1.36 -15.67
N SER A 181 -11.27 -0.29 -16.02
CA SER A 181 -10.61 0.99 -16.30
C SER A 181 -9.94 1.54 -15.04
N TYR A 182 -8.74 2.10 -15.19
CA TYR A 182 -8.03 2.77 -14.10
C TYR A 182 -7.19 3.94 -14.60
N THR A 183 -6.80 4.80 -13.67
CA THR A 183 -5.84 5.89 -13.85
C THR A 183 -4.62 5.66 -12.94
N MET A 184 -3.52 6.33 -13.25
CA MET A 184 -2.27 6.31 -12.49
C MET A 184 -1.68 7.72 -12.41
N GLY A 185 -0.72 7.93 -11.52
CA GLY A 185 -0.07 9.22 -11.37
C GLY A 185 -1.05 10.26 -10.82
N ARG A 186 -1.13 11.42 -11.45
CA ARG A 186 -1.93 12.57 -11.02
C ARG A 186 -2.57 13.26 -12.22
N GLU A 187 -3.86 13.51 -12.11
CA GLU A 187 -4.62 14.24 -13.12
C GLU A 187 -4.25 15.73 -13.12
N ALA A 188 -4.44 16.40 -14.26
CA ALA A 188 -4.28 17.84 -14.34
C ALA A 188 -5.38 18.55 -13.52
N ARG A 189 -5.12 19.78 -13.09
CA ARG A 189 -6.14 20.62 -12.44
C ARG A 189 -7.43 20.72 -13.25
N ALA A 190 -7.30 20.85 -14.56
CA ALA A 190 -8.44 20.99 -15.47
C ALA A 190 -9.30 19.72 -15.59
N THR A 191 -8.78 18.52 -15.27
CA THR A 191 -9.50 17.25 -15.46
C THR A 191 -10.77 17.19 -14.62
N TYR A 192 -10.71 17.62 -13.35
CA TYR A 192 -11.84 17.63 -12.42
C TYR A 192 -12.07 19.00 -11.76
N ASN A 193 -11.41 20.05 -12.25
CA ASN A 193 -11.41 21.39 -11.68
C ASN A 193 -11.00 21.42 -10.20
N GLU A 194 -9.93 20.70 -9.86
CA GLU A 194 -9.46 20.50 -8.49
C GLU A 194 -8.29 21.43 -8.18
N SER A 195 -8.44 22.35 -7.23
CA SER A 195 -7.44 23.38 -6.94
C SER A 195 -6.08 22.79 -6.48
N LYS A 196 -6.06 21.58 -5.92
CA LYS A 196 -4.84 20.89 -5.48
C LYS A 196 -4.28 19.90 -6.51
N ALA A 197 -4.97 19.65 -7.62
CA ALA A 197 -4.54 18.68 -8.62
C ALA A 197 -3.41 19.19 -9.52
N GLY A 198 -2.79 18.26 -10.23
CA GLY A 198 -1.68 18.46 -11.14
C GLY A 198 -0.33 18.63 -10.45
N VAL A 199 0.68 18.91 -11.28
CA VAL A 199 2.03 19.29 -10.87
C VAL A 199 1.98 20.53 -10.00
N ARG A 200 2.66 20.51 -8.85
CA ARG A 200 2.65 21.63 -7.91
C ARG A 200 3.97 21.71 -7.17
N TYR A 201 4.53 22.90 -7.06
CA TYR A 201 5.82 23.11 -6.40
C TYR A 201 5.65 23.45 -4.92
N MET A 202 6.68 23.17 -4.13
CA MET A 202 6.82 23.82 -2.82
C MET A 202 6.99 25.33 -3.02
N ASP A 203 6.54 26.12 -2.03
CA ASP A 203 6.51 27.58 -2.14
C ASP A 203 7.93 28.19 -2.30
N GLU A 204 9.00 27.46 -1.90
CA GLU A 204 10.38 27.94 -1.93
C GLU A 204 11.34 26.91 -2.56
N LYS A 205 12.30 27.44 -3.35
CA LYS A 205 13.46 26.69 -3.87
C LYS A 205 14.49 26.49 -2.75
N VAL A 206 15.33 25.47 -2.89
CA VAL A 206 16.44 25.22 -1.97
C VAL A 206 17.74 25.58 -2.68
N ASP A 207 18.48 26.56 -2.14
CA ASP A 207 19.73 27.08 -2.70
C ASP A 207 20.90 26.12 -2.42
N VAL A 208 20.78 24.91 -2.95
CA VAL A 208 21.77 23.84 -2.90
C VAL A 208 21.90 23.26 -4.31
N SER A 209 23.14 23.19 -4.82
CA SER A 209 23.38 22.65 -6.14
C SER A 209 22.99 21.17 -6.22
N PRO A 210 22.16 20.78 -7.21
CA PRO A 210 21.80 19.39 -7.46
C PRO A 210 22.78 18.65 -8.40
N TYR A 211 23.97 19.21 -8.67
CA TYR A 211 24.98 18.63 -9.56
C TYR A 211 26.26 18.23 -8.81
N ASP A 212 26.92 17.16 -9.24
CA ASP A 212 28.28 16.82 -8.80
C ASP A 212 29.34 17.76 -9.43
N ASP A 213 30.60 17.56 -9.07
CA ASP A 213 31.71 18.42 -9.51
C ASP A 213 31.99 18.27 -11.02
N GLU A 214 31.57 17.16 -11.61
CA GLU A 214 31.63 16.87 -13.05
C GLU A 214 30.42 17.42 -13.83
N GLY A 215 29.43 18.00 -13.13
CA GLY A 215 28.23 18.58 -13.73
C GLY A 215 27.12 17.56 -14.03
N ASN A 216 27.19 16.34 -13.50
CA ASN A 216 26.09 15.37 -13.58
C ASN A 216 25.08 15.62 -12.47
N LEU A 217 23.82 15.29 -12.72
CA LEU A 217 22.78 15.36 -11.69
C LEU A 217 23.06 14.36 -10.56
N LEU A 218 22.92 14.84 -9.32
CA LEU A 218 22.95 13.99 -8.15
C LEU A 218 21.80 12.96 -8.17
N PRO A 219 21.99 11.79 -7.53
CA PRO A 219 20.93 10.79 -7.43
C PRO A 219 19.62 11.36 -6.88
N ASN A 220 18.50 10.85 -7.37
CA ASN A 220 17.15 11.21 -6.92
C ASN A 220 16.77 12.69 -7.20
N VAL A 221 17.45 13.29 -8.18
CA VAL A 221 17.04 14.53 -8.85
C VAL A 221 16.66 14.19 -10.29
N MET A 222 15.49 14.64 -10.73
CA MET A 222 14.97 14.43 -12.06
C MET A 222 15.68 15.33 -13.07
N ALA A 223 16.00 14.77 -14.23
CA ALA A 223 16.52 15.49 -15.38
C ALA A 223 15.40 16.16 -16.19
N GLY A 224 15.77 17.17 -16.98
CA GLY A 224 14.87 17.83 -17.93
C GLY A 224 14.24 19.12 -17.38
N GLU A 225 13.36 19.70 -18.19
CA GLU A 225 12.63 20.92 -17.83
C GLU A 225 11.61 20.67 -16.71
N LEU A 226 11.37 21.70 -15.92
CA LEU A 226 10.32 21.70 -14.92
C LEU A 226 8.96 21.46 -15.59
N PRO A 227 8.17 20.46 -15.14
CA PRO A 227 6.85 20.25 -15.69
C PRO A 227 5.94 21.47 -15.48
N VAL A 228 5.05 21.73 -16.44
CA VAL A 228 4.13 22.87 -16.35
C VAL A 228 3.26 22.76 -15.09
N GLU A 229 3.20 23.81 -14.27
CA GLU A 229 2.38 23.78 -13.07
C GLU A 229 0.90 23.48 -13.41
N PHE A 230 0.25 22.68 -12.57
CA PHE A 230 -1.13 22.19 -12.70
C PHE A 230 -1.41 21.23 -13.86
N SER A 231 -0.40 20.85 -14.64
CA SER A 231 -0.50 19.80 -15.65
C SER A 231 -0.59 18.40 -15.03
N ALA A 232 -0.98 17.41 -15.83
CA ALA A 232 -0.99 16.01 -15.39
C ALA A 232 0.43 15.46 -15.22
N SER A 233 0.60 14.46 -14.37
CA SER A 233 1.89 13.81 -14.13
C SER A 233 1.72 12.30 -14.01
N GLN A 234 2.63 11.52 -14.59
CA GLN A 234 2.62 10.06 -14.44
C GLN A 234 3.14 9.62 -13.06
N HIS A 235 3.78 10.51 -12.31
CA HIS A 235 4.39 10.20 -11.02
C HIS A 235 3.33 10.23 -9.90
N PRO A 236 3.05 9.11 -9.21
CA PRO A 236 2.24 9.12 -8.00
C PRO A 236 3.05 9.65 -6.81
N GLN A 237 2.42 9.80 -5.66
CA GLN A 237 3.12 10.16 -4.42
C GLN A 237 4.24 9.16 -4.07
N CYS A 238 5.38 9.66 -3.56
CA CYS A 238 6.52 8.80 -3.26
C CYS A 238 6.23 7.72 -2.22
N TYR A 239 7.03 6.67 -2.27
CA TYR A 239 7.04 5.58 -1.29
C TYR A 239 8.25 5.67 -0.37
N ASN A 240 8.19 4.95 0.75
CA ASN A 240 9.35 4.70 1.60
C ASN A 240 9.17 3.36 2.32
N VAL A 241 10.22 2.90 2.99
CA VAL A 241 10.10 1.83 3.99
C VAL A 241 9.78 2.48 5.34
N ARG A 242 8.70 2.05 6.01
CA ARG A 242 8.46 2.41 7.42
C ARG A 242 9.12 1.36 8.32
N LEU A 243 9.89 1.79 9.30
CA LEU A 243 10.70 0.89 10.13
C LEU A 243 10.34 1.02 11.62
N ASN A 244 10.68 0.00 12.39
CA ASN A 244 10.80 0.14 13.83
C ASN A 244 12.27 0.13 14.24
N LEU A 245 12.69 1.22 14.89
CA LEU A 245 14.01 1.36 15.48
C LEU A 245 13.90 1.26 17.00
N THR A 246 14.98 0.91 17.69
CA THR A 246 14.99 0.85 19.15
C THR A 246 16.31 1.35 19.73
N SER A 247 16.23 1.96 20.91
CA SER A 247 17.40 2.26 21.74
C SER A 247 17.59 1.26 22.89
N ASP A 248 16.75 0.24 23.03
CA ASP A 248 16.96 -0.86 24.00
C ASP A 248 18.05 -1.81 23.50
N LYS A 249 19.21 -1.79 24.14
CA LYS A 249 20.36 -2.64 23.77
C LYS A 249 20.07 -4.14 23.80
N ARG A 250 19.08 -4.60 24.56
CA ARG A 250 18.68 -6.02 24.62
C ARG A 250 17.84 -6.45 23.41
N ASN A 251 17.15 -5.49 22.78
CA ASN A 251 16.29 -5.70 21.63
C ASN A 251 16.87 -5.08 20.35
N MET A 252 18.15 -4.72 20.34
CA MET A 252 18.75 -3.96 19.24
C MET A 252 19.60 -4.87 18.35
N VAL A 253 19.38 -4.78 17.05
CA VAL A 253 20.34 -5.19 16.03
C VAL A 253 21.05 -3.94 15.50
N PRO A 254 22.39 -3.85 15.54
CA PRO A 254 23.10 -2.66 15.11
C PRO A 254 22.84 -2.30 13.63
N ILE A 255 22.77 -1.00 13.35
CA ILE A 255 22.87 -0.49 11.97
C ILE A 255 24.35 -0.47 11.59
N GLU A 256 24.74 -1.43 10.76
CA GLU A 256 26.09 -1.61 10.23
C GLU A 256 26.22 -0.96 8.85
N LYS A 257 27.45 -0.82 8.35
CA LYS A 257 27.69 -0.28 7.01
C LYS A 257 27.12 -1.27 5.97
N PRO A 258 26.14 -0.87 5.15
CA PRO A 258 25.66 -1.73 4.07
C PRO A 258 26.78 -2.02 3.06
N SER A 259 26.85 -3.23 2.53
CA SER A 259 27.77 -3.56 1.42
C SER A 259 27.46 -2.77 0.15
N THR A 260 26.20 -2.32 0.01
CA THR A 260 25.69 -1.48 -1.09
C THR A 260 25.73 0.00 -0.75
N TYR A 261 26.49 0.43 0.27
CA TYR A 261 26.53 1.83 0.68
C TYR A 261 27.24 2.69 -0.38
N ASP A 262 26.49 3.64 -0.93
CA ASP A 262 26.98 4.66 -1.84
C ASP A 262 26.73 6.04 -1.21
N PRO A 263 27.78 6.77 -0.80
CA PRO A 263 27.63 8.10 -0.19
C PRO A 263 27.03 9.13 -1.15
N LEU A 264 27.16 8.94 -2.48
CA LEU A 264 26.63 9.88 -3.47
C LEU A 264 25.09 9.96 -3.41
N GLN A 265 24.41 8.89 -2.96
CA GLN A 265 22.97 8.88 -2.73
C GLN A 265 22.50 9.93 -1.71
N TYR A 266 23.40 10.37 -0.83
CA TYR A 266 23.11 11.27 0.30
C TYR A 266 23.79 12.63 0.15
N GLU A 267 24.46 12.88 -0.98
CA GLU A 267 25.21 14.11 -1.23
C GLU A 267 24.32 15.35 -1.13
N LEU A 268 23.12 15.31 -1.72
CA LEU A 268 22.17 16.42 -1.65
C LEU A 268 21.77 16.73 -0.19
N LEU A 269 21.60 15.70 0.64
CA LEU A 269 21.30 15.86 2.06
C LEU A 269 22.49 16.44 2.83
N ALA A 270 23.71 15.98 2.56
CA ALA A 270 24.92 16.53 3.16
C ALA A 270 25.04 18.04 2.88
N ARG A 271 24.81 18.45 1.64
CA ARG A 271 24.81 19.87 1.23
C ARG A 271 23.70 20.67 1.91
N CYS A 272 22.49 20.11 2.04
CA CYS A 272 21.40 20.76 2.80
C CYS A 272 21.75 20.97 4.28
N ILE A 273 22.48 20.03 4.90
CA ILE A 273 22.95 20.18 6.29
C ILE A 273 23.99 21.30 6.38
N GLN A 274 24.98 21.31 5.49
CA GLN A 274 26.05 22.33 5.46
C GLN A 274 25.51 23.74 5.18
N ALA A 275 24.49 23.85 4.33
CA ALA A 275 23.81 25.11 4.03
C ALA A 275 22.82 25.55 5.14
N GLY A 276 22.63 24.75 6.19
CA GLY A 276 21.77 25.10 7.34
C GLY A 276 20.27 24.87 7.14
N TYR A 277 19.86 24.27 6.02
CA TYR A 277 18.45 23.89 5.79
C TYR A 277 17.98 22.75 6.70
N VAL A 278 18.92 21.93 7.18
CA VAL A 278 18.65 20.76 8.02
C VAL A 278 19.52 20.84 9.27
N THR A 279 18.90 20.93 10.43
CA THR A 279 19.62 21.24 11.69
C THR A 279 19.49 20.15 12.75
N LYS A 280 18.46 19.29 12.66
CA LYS A 280 18.19 18.20 13.59
C LYS A 280 17.73 16.95 12.88
N LEU A 281 17.87 15.79 13.53
CA LEU A 281 17.48 14.49 12.97
C LEU A 281 15.99 14.44 12.58
N GLY A 282 15.15 15.10 13.38
CA GLY A 282 13.71 15.23 13.13
C GLY A 282 13.32 16.06 11.89
N ASP A 283 14.27 16.78 11.27
CA ASP A 283 14.04 17.43 9.97
C ASP A 283 14.13 16.42 8.82
N ILE A 284 14.68 15.23 9.07
CA ILE A 284 14.93 14.18 8.07
C ILE A 284 14.03 12.96 8.33
N LEU A 285 13.92 12.52 9.59
CA LEU A 285 13.18 11.32 9.99
C LEU A 285 12.01 11.66 10.91
N GLY A 286 10.84 11.09 10.64
CA GLY A 286 9.75 11.04 11.60
C GLY A 286 9.99 9.92 12.60
N LEU A 287 10.41 10.25 13.82
CA LEU A 287 10.65 9.30 14.91
C LEU A 287 9.54 9.40 15.96
N TYR A 288 8.57 8.50 15.90
CA TYR A 288 7.39 8.52 16.77
C TYR A 288 7.55 7.52 17.91
N LYS A 289 7.24 7.94 19.14
CA LYS A 289 7.34 7.07 20.32
C LYS A 289 6.38 5.89 20.18
N MET A 290 6.90 4.70 20.42
CA MET A 290 6.07 3.52 20.57
C MET A 290 5.74 3.28 22.05
N PRO A 291 4.63 2.60 22.34
CA PRO A 291 4.12 2.42 23.69
C PRO A 291 4.99 1.49 24.52
N ASN A 292 5.12 1.80 25.82
CA ASN A 292 5.80 0.98 26.84
C ASN A 292 7.15 0.39 26.39
N SER A 293 7.87 1.09 25.52
CA SER A 293 9.08 0.57 24.91
C SER A 293 10.03 1.71 24.54
N LEU A 294 11.29 1.33 24.32
CA LEU A 294 12.29 2.20 23.73
C LEU A 294 12.28 2.15 22.19
N LYS A 295 11.21 1.58 21.61
CA LYS A 295 11.02 1.55 20.17
C LYS A 295 10.54 2.91 19.64
N ARG A 296 10.83 3.15 18.38
CA ARG A 296 10.35 4.27 17.58
C ARG A 296 9.83 3.74 16.26
N GLU A 297 8.64 4.17 15.89
CA GLU A 297 8.25 4.15 14.48
C GLU A 297 9.13 5.18 13.76
N CYS A 298 9.71 4.77 12.63
CA CYS A 298 10.58 5.58 11.79
C CYS A 298 9.97 5.67 10.39
N ASN A 299 9.57 6.88 10.00
CA ASN A 299 8.87 7.15 8.76
C ASN A 299 9.45 8.39 8.05
N ASN A 300 9.09 8.57 6.78
CA ASN A 300 9.35 9.76 6.01
C ASN A 300 8.79 11.02 6.68
N ARG A 301 9.56 12.11 6.68
CA ARG A 301 9.19 13.40 7.24
C ARG A 301 8.50 14.27 6.18
N GLN A 302 7.25 14.65 6.43
CA GLN A 302 6.37 15.33 5.47
C GLN A 302 6.93 16.63 4.85
N PHE A 303 7.63 17.43 5.65
CA PHE A 303 8.14 18.75 5.26
C PHE A 303 9.67 18.77 5.06
N ALA A 304 10.31 17.61 4.97
CA ALA A 304 11.76 17.52 4.83
C ALA A 304 12.24 17.87 3.43
N TYR A 305 13.42 18.48 3.30
CA TYR A 305 14.05 18.69 1.99
C TYR A 305 14.52 17.38 1.35
N VAL A 306 15.13 16.50 2.14
CA VAL A 306 15.51 15.12 1.79
C VAL A 306 15.14 14.22 2.97
N SER A 307 14.52 13.07 2.70
CA SER A 307 14.03 12.14 3.73
C SER A 307 14.09 10.69 3.23
N MET A 308 13.32 9.78 3.85
CA MET A 308 13.31 8.34 3.58
C MET A 308 12.65 7.97 2.25
N SER A 309 11.86 8.87 1.66
CA SER A 309 11.30 8.66 0.33
C SER A 309 12.31 8.97 -0.75
N ILE A 310 12.16 8.30 -1.89
CA ILE A 310 12.99 8.51 -3.09
C ILE A 310 12.11 9.16 -4.17
N PRO A 311 12.19 10.49 -4.38
CA PRO A 311 11.44 11.18 -5.42
C PRO A 311 11.65 10.59 -6.81
N GLY A 312 10.55 10.25 -7.48
CA GLY A 312 10.51 9.68 -8.83
C GLY A 312 10.65 8.15 -8.93
N ALA A 313 11.25 7.48 -7.95
CA ALA A 313 11.51 6.03 -8.02
C ALA A 313 10.25 5.15 -7.99
N GLN A 314 9.12 5.69 -7.52
CA GLN A 314 7.84 4.99 -7.43
C GLN A 314 7.12 4.81 -8.78
N THR A 315 7.53 5.55 -9.81
CA THR A 315 6.76 5.76 -11.05
C THR A 315 6.35 4.47 -11.76
N ALA A 316 7.29 3.54 -11.89
CA ALA A 316 7.04 2.29 -12.61
C ALA A 316 6.25 1.26 -11.78
N TRP A 317 6.07 1.47 -10.47
CA TRP A 317 5.59 0.43 -9.54
C TRP A 317 4.26 -0.19 -9.95
N ALA A 318 3.29 0.64 -10.34
CA ALA A 318 1.94 0.18 -10.65
C ALA A 318 1.96 -0.83 -11.82
N GLU A 319 2.67 -0.54 -12.91
CA GLU A 319 2.75 -1.40 -14.09
C GLU A 319 3.88 -2.43 -14.06
N ALA A 320 4.78 -2.36 -13.08
CA ALA A 320 5.86 -3.31 -12.92
C ALA A 320 5.35 -4.73 -12.63
N SER A 321 6.00 -5.72 -13.23
CA SER A 321 5.84 -7.12 -12.87
C SER A 321 6.25 -7.38 -11.41
N PHE A 322 5.85 -8.53 -10.84
CA PHE A 322 6.26 -8.91 -9.48
C PHE A 322 7.79 -8.97 -9.30
N THR A 323 8.53 -9.36 -10.35
CA THR A 323 10.00 -9.36 -10.34
C THR A 323 10.57 -7.94 -10.28
N GLU A 324 10.03 -7.03 -11.09
CA GLU A 324 10.45 -5.61 -11.11
C GLU A 324 10.08 -4.91 -9.80
N ARG A 325 8.88 -5.14 -9.26
CA ARG A 325 8.49 -4.61 -7.93
C ARG A 325 9.41 -5.10 -6.82
N LYS A 326 9.87 -6.36 -6.87
CA LYS A 326 10.88 -6.86 -5.92
C LYS A 326 12.20 -6.08 -6.03
N ALA A 327 12.64 -5.75 -7.24
CA ALA A 327 13.84 -4.94 -7.45
C ALA A 327 13.65 -3.49 -6.95
N ILE A 328 12.50 -2.86 -7.24
CA ILE A 328 12.16 -1.52 -6.75
C ILE A 328 12.10 -1.52 -5.22
N HIS A 329 11.45 -2.50 -4.60
CA HIS A 329 11.41 -2.62 -3.14
C HIS A 329 12.82 -2.77 -2.55
N GLN A 330 13.68 -3.57 -3.19
CA GLN A 330 15.08 -3.69 -2.76
C GLN A 330 15.84 -2.37 -2.86
N GLN A 331 15.61 -1.55 -3.90
CA GLN A 331 16.18 -0.21 -4.02
C GLN A 331 15.80 0.68 -2.81
N TYR A 332 14.52 0.68 -2.41
CA TYR A 332 14.07 1.43 -1.23
C TYR A 332 14.71 0.93 0.08
N ARG A 333 14.91 -0.39 0.23
CA ARG A 333 15.64 -0.96 1.38
C ARG A 333 17.09 -0.51 1.41
N ILE A 334 17.79 -0.57 0.27
CA ILE A 334 19.19 -0.14 0.13
C ILE A 334 19.33 1.34 0.48
N TYR A 335 18.51 2.20 -0.12
CA TYR A 335 18.51 3.63 0.16
C TYR A 335 18.25 3.93 1.63
N THR A 336 17.25 3.29 2.23
CA THR A 336 16.90 3.50 3.64
C THR A 336 18.03 3.05 4.57
N HIS A 337 18.63 1.88 4.32
CA HIS A 337 19.72 1.37 5.15
C HIS A 337 20.95 2.29 5.07
N GLY A 338 21.34 2.72 3.87
CA GLY A 338 22.44 3.64 3.70
C GLY A 338 22.15 5.03 4.28
N LEU A 339 20.89 5.51 4.26
CA LEU A 339 20.51 6.78 4.89
C LEU A 339 20.74 6.72 6.40
N LEU A 340 20.29 5.64 7.05
CA LEU A 340 20.51 5.45 8.49
C LEU A 340 22.00 5.36 8.84
N TRP A 341 22.80 4.71 7.98
CA TRP A 341 24.27 4.65 8.15
C TRP A 341 24.94 6.02 7.94
N PHE A 342 24.56 6.76 6.89
CA PHE A 342 25.03 8.12 6.61
C PHE A 342 24.76 9.05 7.80
N LEU A 343 23.52 9.07 8.31
CA LEU A 343 23.12 9.89 9.45
C LEU A 343 23.87 9.55 10.74
N LYS A 344 24.36 8.31 10.87
CA LYS A 344 25.13 7.84 12.02
C LYS A 344 26.62 8.15 11.91
N THR A 345 27.18 8.25 10.70
CA THR A 345 28.64 8.14 10.51
C THR A 345 29.29 9.24 9.67
N ASP A 346 28.58 9.93 8.79
CA ASP A 346 29.19 10.93 7.91
C ASP A 346 29.57 12.21 8.68
N GLU A 347 30.79 12.69 8.50
CA GLU A 347 31.33 13.85 9.23
C GLU A 347 30.58 15.16 8.93
N ARG A 348 29.93 15.24 7.76
CA ARG A 348 29.13 16.40 7.33
C ARG A 348 27.76 16.46 8.00
N VAL A 349 27.28 15.37 8.58
CA VAL A 349 26.11 15.37 9.48
C VAL A 349 26.52 16.03 10.79
N THR A 350 25.66 16.78 11.48
CA THR A 350 26.08 17.41 12.74
C THR A 350 26.40 16.36 13.82
N GLU A 351 27.32 16.67 14.73
CA GLU A 351 27.68 15.76 15.81
C GLU A 351 26.46 15.39 16.68
N SER A 352 25.58 16.36 16.93
CA SER A 352 24.33 16.14 17.66
C SER A 352 23.44 15.08 16.97
N MET A 353 23.26 15.19 15.65
CA MET A 353 22.47 14.25 14.86
C MET A 353 23.12 12.86 14.83
N ARG A 354 24.43 12.77 14.63
CA ARG A 354 25.16 11.49 14.67
C ARG A 354 25.01 10.81 16.03
N ASN A 355 25.19 11.56 17.12
CA ASN A 355 25.06 11.06 18.49
C ASN A 355 23.63 10.62 18.81
N GLU A 356 22.61 11.30 18.27
CA GLU A 356 21.23 10.85 18.36
C GLU A 356 21.00 9.56 17.58
N MET A 357 21.39 9.52 16.31
CA MET A 357 21.21 8.35 15.43
C MET A 357 21.95 7.11 15.95
N ALA A 358 23.14 7.28 16.53
CA ALA A 358 23.95 6.19 17.10
C ALA A 358 23.28 5.46 18.28
N LYS A 359 22.25 6.04 18.89
CA LYS A 359 21.46 5.39 19.95
C LYS A 359 20.60 4.26 19.41
N TYR A 360 20.18 4.36 18.14
CA TYR A 360 19.20 3.48 17.53
C TYR A 360 19.85 2.30 16.77
N GLY A 361 19.13 1.18 16.76
CA GLY A 361 19.32 0.07 15.83
C GLY A 361 17.97 -0.53 15.41
N PHE A 362 17.98 -1.57 14.59
CA PHE A 362 16.76 -2.30 14.22
C PHE A 362 16.19 -3.07 15.43
N CYS A 363 14.88 -3.28 15.45
CA CYS A 363 14.21 -4.07 16.49
C CYS A 363 14.44 -5.57 16.26
N LYS A 364 15.10 -6.26 17.19
CA LYS A 364 15.42 -7.70 17.13
C LYS A 364 14.18 -8.58 17.13
N ASP A 365 13.08 -8.11 17.70
CA ASP A 365 11.80 -8.82 17.82
C ASP A 365 10.82 -8.55 16.67
N GLU A 366 11.11 -7.61 15.78
CA GLU A 366 10.27 -7.35 14.60
C GLU A 366 10.86 -8.07 13.37
N TRP A 367 9.98 -8.63 12.53
CA TRP A 367 10.31 -9.27 11.24
C TRP A 367 11.56 -10.15 11.27
N THR A 368 11.59 -11.05 12.26
CA THR A 368 12.74 -11.92 12.57
C THR A 368 13.11 -12.86 11.42
N ASP A 369 12.20 -13.09 10.50
CA ASP A 369 12.36 -13.90 9.30
C ASP A 369 12.78 -13.11 8.04
N ASN A 370 12.92 -11.78 8.15
CA ASN A 370 13.34 -10.88 7.07
C ASN A 370 14.47 -9.93 7.50
N ASN A 371 15.37 -10.41 8.36
CA ASN A 371 16.50 -9.66 8.89
C ASN A 371 16.10 -8.34 9.57
N HIS A 372 14.96 -8.34 10.26
CA HIS A 372 14.41 -7.18 10.97
C HIS A 372 13.92 -6.05 10.05
N TRP A 373 13.58 -6.38 8.81
CA TRP A 373 12.96 -5.46 7.87
C TRP A 373 11.48 -5.79 7.65
N PRO A 374 10.61 -4.78 7.53
CA PRO A 374 9.22 -4.95 7.16
C PRO A 374 9.09 -5.64 5.80
N TRP A 375 7.95 -6.30 5.60
CA TRP A 375 7.63 -7.03 4.37
C TRP A 375 7.02 -6.15 3.29
N HIS A 376 6.33 -5.07 3.66
CA HIS A 376 5.69 -4.16 2.72
C HIS A 376 6.46 -2.85 2.54
N LEU A 377 6.54 -2.42 1.27
CA LEU A 377 6.86 -1.03 0.93
C LEU A 377 5.64 -0.15 1.22
N TYR A 378 5.83 1.08 1.70
CA TYR A 378 4.72 2.00 1.92
C TYR A 378 4.23 2.60 0.61
N ILE A 379 3.40 1.83 -0.09
CA ILE A 379 2.73 2.22 -1.32
C ILE A 379 1.63 3.19 -0.95
N ARG A 380 1.77 4.44 -1.41
CA ARG A 380 0.79 5.49 -1.13
C ARG A 380 -0.26 5.62 -2.22
N ALA A 381 0.08 5.36 -3.48
CA ALA A 381 -0.86 5.33 -4.58
C ALA A 381 -0.25 4.55 -5.75
N ALA A 382 -0.94 3.53 -6.25
CA ALA A 382 -0.61 2.85 -7.49
C ALA A 382 -1.70 3.14 -8.53
N ARG A 383 -2.50 2.13 -8.90
CA ARG A 383 -3.68 2.32 -9.74
C ARG A 383 -4.86 2.84 -8.91
N ARG A 384 -5.69 3.67 -9.52
CA ARG A 384 -7.00 4.08 -8.98
C ARG A 384 -8.07 3.72 -10.00
N MET A 385 -9.10 3.01 -9.56
CA MET A 385 -10.18 2.59 -10.46
C MET A 385 -10.86 3.82 -11.11
N THR A 386 -11.27 3.70 -12.36
CA THR A 386 -12.20 4.63 -13.02
C THR A 386 -13.57 3.95 -13.07
N GLY A 387 -14.23 3.93 -11.92
CA GLY A 387 -15.44 3.16 -11.66
C GLY A 387 -16.72 3.94 -11.95
N ALA A 388 -17.80 3.53 -11.29
CA ALA A 388 -19.13 4.12 -11.47
C ALA A 388 -19.24 5.55 -10.90
N TYR A 389 -18.33 5.96 -10.01
CA TYR A 389 -18.18 7.35 -9.55
C TYR A 389 -16.76 7.62 -9.11
N ILE A 390 -16.23 8.77 -9.54
CA ILE A 390 -14.91 9.24 -9.13
C ILE A 390 -15.10 10.21 -7.97
N VAL A 391 -14.66 9.84 -6.77
CA VAL A 391 -14.61 10.77 -5.63
C VAL A 391 -13.54 11.84 -5.92
N THR A 392 -13.90 13.11 -5.76
CA THR A 392 -13.03 14.25 -6.08
C THR A 392 -12.74 15.10 -4.85
N GLN A 393 -11.77 16.01 -4.94
CA GLN A 393 -11.44 17.01 -3.93
C GLN A 393 -12.70 17.75 -3.48
N HIS A 394 -13.60 18.05 -4.41
CA HIS A 394 -14.85 18.74 -4.08
C HIS A 394 -15.75 17.92 -3.16
N ASP A 395 -15.71 16.59 -3.24
CA ASP A 395 -16.41 15.73 -2.28
C ASP A 395 -15.75 15.80 -0.90
N VAL A 396 -14.42 15.91 -0.85
CA VAL A 396 -13.64 15.92 0.41
C VAL A 396 -13.72 17.24 1.17
N ILE A 397 -13.82 18.37 0.46
CA ILE A 397 -13.74 19.72 1.06
C ILE A 397 -15.06 20.50 1.05
N GLN A 398 -16.11 19.95 0.45
CA GLN A 398 -17.44 20.56 0.43
C GLN A 398 -18.45 19.55 0.97
N ASN A 399 -19.47 20.03 1.66
CA ASN A 399 -20.56 19.16 2.08
C ASN A 399 -21.36 18.68 0.85
N ARG A 400 -21.20 17.40 0.49
CA ARG A 400 -21.84 16.76 -0.66
C ARG A 400 -22.42 15.41 -0.27
N ASN A 401 -23.60 15.47 0.35
CA ASN A 401 -24.36 14.29 0.75
C ASN A 401 -24.64 13.37 -0.45
N LYS A 402 -24.54 12.07 -0.23
CA LYS A 402 -24.80 11.04 -1.24
C LYS A 402 -25.83 10.06 -0.68
N THR A 403 -26.87 9.79 -1.46
CA THR A 403 -27.94 8.86 -1.07
C THR A 403 -27.43 7.44 -0.88
N ASP A 404 -26.34 7.08 -1.56
CA ASP A 404 -25.68 5.79 -1.49
C ASP A 404 -24.38 5.81 -0.68
N VAL A 405 -24.27 6.70 0.31
CA VAL A 405 -23.14 6.72 1.25
C VAL A 405 -22.98 5.39 1.96
N ILE A 406 -21.73 4.91 2.04
CA ILE A 406 -21.37 3.68 2.77
C ILE A 406 -20.30 3.93 3.84
N HIS A 407 -19.60 5.06 3.79
CA HIS A 407 -18.62 5.46 4.80
C HIS A 407 -18.45 6.98 4.82
N ILE A 408 -18.16 7.51 6.00
CA ILE A 408 -17.79 8.91 6.21
C ILE A 408 -16.27 9.01 6.39
N GLY A 409 -15.59 9.49 5.35
CA GLY A 409 -14.18 9.87 5.45
C GLY A 409 -14.01 11.18 6.21
N SER A 410 -12.88 11.35 6.89
CA SER A 410 -12.60 12.57 7.66
C SER A 410 -11.11 12.93 7.74
N HIS A 411 -10.27 12.18 7.03
CA HIS A 411 -8.82 12.42 7.03
C HIS A 411 -8.45 13.65 6.20
N TYR A 412 -7.31 14.26 6.55
CA TYR A 412 -6.73 15.36 5.80
C TYR A 412 -6.38 14.96 4.36
N ILE A 413 -6.36 15.94 3.45
CA ILE A 413 -5.69 15.78 2.16
C ILE A 413 -4.19 15.85 2.45
N ASP A 414 -3.59 14.69 2.61
CA ASP A 414 -2.16 14.52 2.89
C ASP A 414 -1.45 13.90 1.69
N SER A 415 -0.46 14.60 1.15
CA SER A 415 0.46 14.04 0.17
C SER A 415 1.88 14.53 0.43
N HIS A 416 2.81 13.60 0.52
CA HIS A 416 4.25 13.79 0.53
C HIS A 416 4.73 14.24 -0.87
N GLN A 417 6.03 14.47 -0.99
CA GLN A 417 6.69 14.77 -2.27
C GLN A 417 6.44 13.65 -3.29
N VAL A 418 6.50 14.01 -4.57
CA VAL A 418 6.30 13.15 -5.75
C VAL A 418 7.60 13.07 -6.54
N THR A 419 8.17 14.22 -6.91
CA THR A 419 9.41 14.33 -7.67
C THR A 419 10.28 15.47 -7.13
N ARG A 420 11.53 15.49 -7.56
CA ARG A 420 12.49 16.54 -7.24
C ARG A 420 13.20 16.94 -8.53
N TYR A 421 13.31 18.24 -8.81
CA TYR A 421 13.94 18.74 -10.03
C TYR A 421 15.08 19.69 -9.70
N ALA A 422 16.12 19.66 -10.54
CA ALA A 422 17.03 20.78 -10.64
C ALA A 422 16.30 21.96 -11.27
N VAL A 423 16.44 23.14 -10.67
CA VAL A 423 15.87 24.38 -11.21
C VAL A 423 16.90 25.11 -12.07
N ASP A 424 18.12 25.16 -11.56
CA ASP A 424 19.30 25.74 -12.19
C ASP A 424 20.55 25.04 -11.63
N GLY A 425 21.76 25.52 -11.96
CA GLY A 425 23.01 24.94 -11.48
C GLY A 425 23.23 25.03 -9.97
N THR A 426 22.43 25.82 -9.25
CA THR A 426 22.62 26.19 -7.84
C THR A 426 21.45 25.85 -6.93
N SER A 427 20.29 25.48 -7.48
CA SER A 427 19.08 25.24 -6.69
C SER A 427 18.25 24.05 -7.18
N PHE A 428 17.52 23.44 -6.26
CA PHE A 428 16.55 22.38 -6.55
C PHE A 428 15.18 22.70 -5.94
N ILE A 429 14.15 21.99 -6.40
CA ILE A 429 12.80 22.09 -5.86
C ILE A 429 12.14 20.73 -5.73
N ASN A 430 11.44 20.52 -4.61
CA ASN A 430 10.56 19.37 -4.42
C ASN A 430 9.15 19.68 -4.93
N GLU A 431 8.50 18.68 -5.48
CA GLU A 431 7.22 18.80 -6.18
C GLU A 431 6.19 17.82 -5.60
N GLY A 432 4.91 18.18 -5.63
CA GLY A 432 3.77 17.29 -5.44
C GLY A 432 3.14 17.29 -4.05
N ARG A 433 3.76 17.92 -3.05
CA ARG A 433 3.27 17.92 -1.67
C ARG A 433 1.88 18.59 -1.54
N MET A 434 0.99 17.97 -0.77
CA MET A 434 -0.30 18.50 -0.36
C MET A 434 -0.46 18.35 1.15
N TRP A 435 -0.99 19.38 1.81
CA TRP A 435 -1.42 19.32 3.20
C TRP A 435 -2.59 20.27 3.37
N GLN A 436 -3.76 19.72 3.68
CA GLN A 436 -4.97 20.48 3.94
C GLN A 436 -5.87 19.68 4.88
N GLU A 437 -6.28 20.32 5.97
CA GLU A 437 -7.31 19.78 6.84
C GLU A 437 -8.60 19.54 6.04
N GLY A 438 -9.10 18.31 6.15
CA GLY A 438 -10.35 17.88 5.52
C GLY A 438 -11.56 18.22 6.40
N MET A 439 -12.75 17.93 5.88
CA MET A 439 -13.97 17.83 6.68
C MET A 439 -14.50 16.40 6.60
N ARG A 440 -15.60 16.08 7.30
CA ARG A 440 -16.31 14.83 7.04
C ARG A 440 -16.87 14.82 5.62
N PHE A 441 -16.70 13.71 4.90
CA PHE A 441 -17.18 13.55 3.52
C PHE A 441 -17.72 12.15 3.23
N ASP A 442 -18.73 12.09 2.38
CA ASP A 442 -19.37 10.83 1.97
C ASP A 442 -18.55 10.10 0.92
N ILE A 443 -18.20 8.84 1.21
CA ILE A 443 -17.75 7.86 0.23
C ILE A 443 -18.97 7.01 -0.19
N PRO A 444 -19.41 7.10 -1.45
CA PRO A 444 -20.58 6.36 -1.92
C PRO A 444 -20.24 4.94 -2.34
N TYR A 445 -21.23 4.04 -2.36
CA TYR A 445 -21.06 2.64 -2.76
C TYR A 445 -20.46 2.51 -4.16
N ARG A 446 -20.92 3.34 -5.10
CA ARG A 446 -20.38 3.40 -6.47
C ARG A 446 -18.90 3.76 -6.59
N ALA A 447 -18.23 4.23 -5.53
CA ALA A 447 -16.79 4.46 -5.54
C ALA A 447 -15.96 3.17 -5.48
N ILE A 448 -16.53 2.08 -4.93
CA ILE A 448 -15.87 0.77 -4.85
C ILE A 448 -16.33 -0.21 -5.95
N LEU A 449 -17.10 0.29 -6.92
CA LEU A 449 -17.66 -0.50 -8.03
C LEU A 449 -17.00 -0.16 -9.37
N PRO A 450 -16.60 -1.17 -10.16
CA PRO A 450 -16.33 -0.97 -11.58
C PRO A 450 -17.62 -0.57 -12.31
N LYS A 451 -17.47 -0.02 -13.53
CA LYS A 451 -18.61 0.18 -14.42
C LYS A 451 -19.28 -1.17 -14.70
N LYS A 452 -20.61 -1.20 -14.83
CA LYS A 452 -21.38 -2.45 -14.95
C LYS A 452 -20.95 -3.26 -16.16
N GLU A 453 -20.68 -2.58 -17.27
CA GLU A 453 -20.19 -3.15 -18.52
C GLU A 453 -18.77 -3.72 -18.45
N GLU A 454 -17.96 -3.32 -17.47
CA GLU A 454 -16.60 -3.83 -17.30
C GLU A 454 -16.58 -5.08 -16.43
N CYS A 455 -17.29 -5.06 -15.29
CA CYS A 455 -17.45 -6.26 -14.46
C CYS A 455 -18.63 -6.21 -13.49
N SER A 456 -19.39 -7.30 -13.38
CA SER A 456 -20.58 -7.38 -12.53
C SER A 456 -20.35 -8.06 -11.17
N ASN A 457 -19.14 -8.54 -10.88
CA ASN A 457 -18.85 -9.34 -9.68
C ASN A 457 -17.46 -9.08 -9.03
N LEU A 458 -16.89 -7.90 -9.26
CA LEU A 458 -15.63 -7.45 -8.63
C LEU A 458 -15.83 -6.19 -7.78
N LEU A 459 -15.48 -6.24 -6.50
CA LEU A 459 -15.43 -5.08 -5.60
C LEU A 459 -13.98 -4.61 -5.40
N VAL A 460 -13.75 -3.29 -5.33
CA VAL A 460 -12.40 -2.71 -5.22
C VAL A 460 -12.32 -1.71 -4.05
N PRO A 461 -12.18 -2.17 -2.79
CA PRO A 461 -12.18 -1.31 -1.60
C PRO A 461 -10.89 -0.52 -1.34
N VAL A 462 -9.75 -0.89 -1.93
CA VAL A 462 -8.46 -0.23 -1.67
C VAL A 462 -8.11 0.75 -2.78
N CYS A 463 -8.02 0.25 -4.01
CA CYS A 463 -7.76 1.05 -5.21
C CYS A 463 -9.05 1.72 -5.74
N VAL A 464 -9.83 2.30 -4.83
CA VAL A 464 -11.16 2.87 -5.09
C VAL A 464 -11.14 3.93 -6.19
N SER A 465 -12.32 4.23 -6.71
CA SER A 465 -12.46 5.25 -7.73
C SER A 465 -12.44 6.66 -7.15
N ALA A 466 -11.29 7.33 -7.34
CA ALA A 466 -11.05 8.68 -6.86
C ALA A 466 -10.02 9.41 -7.73
N SER A 467 -10.11 10.74 -7.77
CA SER A 467 -9.01 11.59 -8.25
C SER A 467 -7.79 11.42 -7.36
N ASN A 468 -6.59 11.78 -7.84
CA ASN A 468 -5.39 11.76 -7.00
C ASN A 468 -5.54 12.58 -5.71
N VAL A 469 -6.22 13.73 -5.78
CA VAL A 469 -6.40 14.61 -4.63
C VAL A 469 -7.31 13.98 -3.59
N ALA A 470 -8.48 13.46 -3.99
CA ALA A 470 -9.38 12.78 -3.07
C ALA A 470 -8.76 11.51 -2.52
N PHE A 471 -8.05 10.74 -3.36
CA PHE A 471 -7.37 9.53 -2.93
C PHE A 471 -6.39 9.80 -1.79
N SER A 472 -5.74 10.97 -1.77
CA SER A 472 -4.84 11.40 -0.69
C SER A 472 -5.52 11.54 0.68
N ALA A 473 -6.85 11.69 0.73
CA ALA A 473 -7.66 11.68 1.95
C ALA A 473 -8.35 10.33 2.23
N ILE A 474 -8.38 9.42 1.24
CA ILE A 474 -9.04 8.11 1.35
C ILE A 474 -8.04 6.99 1.67
N ARG A 475 -6.77 7.13 1.25
CA ARG A 475 -5.72 6.11 1.27
C ARG A 475 -5.15 5.74 2.66
N LEU A 476 -6.03 5.51 3.63
CA LEU A 476 -5.70 5.26 5.02
C LEU A 476 -6.26 3.91 5.45
N GLU A 477 -5.50 3.18 6.27
CA GLU A 477 -5.89 1.83 6.70
C GLU A 477 -7.28 1.77 7.36
N PRO A 478 -7.70 2.71 8.24
CA PRO A 478 -9.06 2.71 8.79
C PRO A 478 -10.16 2.82 7.74
N THR A 479 -9.99 3.71 6.76
CA THR A 479 -10.95 3.88 5.67
C THR A 479 -11.01 2.60 4.82
N TRP A 480 -9.86 2.05 4.43
CA TRP A 480 -9.81 0.80 3.67
C TRP A 480 -10.35 -0.42 4.45
N MET A 481 -10.17 -0.46 5.78
CA MET A 481 -10.78 -1.48 6.64
C MET A 481 -12.31 -1.43 6.59
N HIS A 482 -12.92 -0.25 6.69
CA HIS A 482 -14.37 -0.14 6.53
C HIS A 482 -14.83 -0.50 5.12
N LEU A 483 -14.18 0.05 4.08
CA LEU A 483 -14.55 -0.26 2.70
C LEU A 483 -14.40 -1.75 2.39
N GLY A 484 -13.41 -2.41 2.99
CA GLY A 484 -13.24 -3.85 2.99
C GLY A 484 -14.41 -4.57 3.65
N GLU A 485 -14.73 -4.24 4.90
CA GLU A 485 -15.88 -4.80 5.63
C GLU A 485 -17.19 -4.64 4.84
N ILE A 486 -17.45 -3.45 4.31
CA ILE A 486 -18.61 -3.13 3.47
C ILE A 486 -18.61 -3.97 2.20
N SER A 487 -17.45 -4.16 1.56
CA SER A 487 -17.34 -5.03 0.38
C SER A 487 -17.72 -6.47 0.70
N GLY A 488 -17.32 -6.99 1.87
CA GLY A 488 -17.73 -8.33 2.29
C GLY A 488 -19.24 -8.45 2.56
N ILE A 489 -19.84 -7.43 3.19
CA ILE A 489 -21.29 -7.36 3.39
C ILE A 489 -22.02 -7.32 2.04
N ALA A 490 -21.57 -6.45 1.13
CA ALA A 490 -22.18 -6.29 -0.19
C ALA A 490 -22.05 -7.55 -1.06
N ALA A 491 -20.89 -8.23 -1.00
CA ALA A 491 -20.69 -9.52 -1.67
C ALA A 491 -21.71 -10.57 -1.21
N ASN A 492 -21.94 -10.67 0.11
CA ASN A 492 -22.95 -11.58 0.65
C ASN A 492 -24.38 -11.22 0.20
N LEU A 493 -24.75 -9.94 0.23
CA LEU A 493 -26.06 -9.48 -0.25
C LEU A 493 -26.27 -9.79 -1.74
N ALA A 494 -25.25 -9.55 -2.58
CA ALA A 494 -25.30 -9.86 -4.00
C ALA A 494 -25.52 -11.37 -4.24
N ILE A 495 -24.77 -12.23 -3.54
CA ILE A 495 -24.90 -13.69 -3.64
C ILE A 495 -26.28 -14.15 -3.17
N LYS A 496 -26.73 -13.69 -1.99
CA LYS A 496 -28.00 -14.11 -1.40
C LYS A 496 -29.20 -13.73 -2.26
N ASN A 497 -29.17 -12.54 -2.85
CA ASN A 497 -30.25 -12.04 -3.69
C ASN A 497 -30.08 -12.41 -5.17
N SER A 498 -28.98 -13.08 -5.54
CA SER A 498 -28.66 -13.46 -6.92
C SER A 498 -28.65 -12.27 -7.90
N VAL A 499 -28.10 -11.14 -7.45
CA VAL A 499 -27.99 -9.90 -8.23
C VAL A 499 -26.54 -9.55 -8.51
N SER A 500 -26.28 -8.67 -9.49
CA SER A 500 -24.94 -8.08 -9.65
C SER A 500 -24.59 -7.18 -8.46
N ILE A 501 -23.30 -6.93 -8.24
CA ILE A 501 -22.88 -6.01 -7.16
C ILE A 501 -23.46 -4.59 -7.35
N GLN A 502 -23.70 -4.16 -8.58
CA GLN A 502 -24.31 -2.87 -8.89
C GLN A 502 -25.82 -2.81 -8.54
N GLU A 503 -26.46 -3.96 -8.37
CA GLU A 503 -27.90 -4.09 -8.09
C GLU A 503 -28.18 -4.41 -6.61
N VAL A 504 -27.16 -4.37 -5.74
CA VAL A 504 -27.34 -4.48 -4.30
C VAL A 504 -28.24 -3.34 -3.81
N ASN A 505 -29.28 -3.69 -3.04
CA ASN A 505 -30.18 -2.70 -2.46
C ASN A 505 -29.44 -1.83 -1.43
N ILE A 506 -29.37 -0.53 -1.70
CA ILE A 506 -28.60 0.44 -0.91
C ILE A 506 -29.14 0.58 0.52
N GLU A 507 -30.45 0.64 0.70
CA GLU A 507 -31.06 0.76 2.04
C GLU A 507 -30.74 -0.47 2.91
N GLN A 508 -30.84 -1.67 2.33
CA GLN A 508 -30.46 -2.92 2.99
C GLN A 508 -28.96 -2.94 3.32
N LEU A 509 -28.11 -2.46 2.41
CA LEU A 509 -26.67 -2.36 2.65
C LEU A 509 -26.39 -1.39 3.81
N GLN A 510 -26.94 -0.18 3.80
CA GLN A 510 -26.78 0.82 4.85
C GLN A 510 -27.30 0.34 6.21
N GLN A 511 -28.41 -0.42 6.22
CA GLN A 511 -28.89 -1.10 7.43
C GLN A 511 -27.82 -2.07 7.97
N LYS A 512 -27.23 -2.92 7.11
CA LYS A 512 -26.19 -3.87 7.51
C LYS A 512 -24.91 -3.18 7.99
N ILE A 513 -24.54 -2.06 7.38
CA ILE A 513 -23.41 -1.22 7.80
C ILE A 513 -23.65 -0.64 9.21
N SER A 514 -24.87 -0.17 9.47
CA SER A 514 -25.28 0.34 10.79
C SER A 514 -25.28 -0.77 11.85
N GLU A 515 -25.78 -1.97 11.50
CA GLU A 515 -25.73 -3.16 12.36
C GLU A 515 -24.29 -3.59 12.67
N ALA A 516 -23.36 -3.41 11.71
CA ALA A 516 -21.94 -3.61 11.89
C ALA A 516 -21.28 -2.50 12.74
N ARG A 517 -22.03 -1.46 13.14
CA ARG A 517 -21.55 -0.29 13.91
C ARG A 517 -20.50 0.53 13.16
N ILE A 518 -20.61 0.62 11.83
CA ILE A 518 -19.83 1.59 11.03
C ILE A 518 -20.67 2.88 10.93
N PRO A 519 -20.13 4.05 11.32
CA PRO A 519 -20.86 5.32 11.26
C PRO A 519 -21.19 5.75 9.83
N LEU A 520 -22.43 6.21 9.61
CA LEU A 520 -22.91 6.78 8.35
C LEU A 520 -23.34 8.25 8.46
N HIS A 521 -23.40 8.83 9.67
CA HIS A 521 -23.82 10.20 9.95
C HIS A 521 -23.03 10.81 11.10
#